data_AF-A0A699YWF5-F1
#
_entry.id   AF-A0A699YWF5-F1
#
_cell.length_a   1.000
_cell.length_b   1.000
_cell.length_c   1.000
_cell.angle_alpha   90.00
_cell.angle_beta   90.00
_cell.angle_gamma   90.00
#
_symmetry.space_group_name_H-M   'P 1'
#
loop_
_entity.id
_entity.type
_entity.pdbx_description
1 polymer ?
#
loop_
_entity_poly.entity_id
_entity_poly.type
_entity_poly.pdbx_seq_one_letter_code
_entity_poly.pdbx_strand_id
1 'polypeptide(L)'
;MTSLLVGFRPLQKARLAVAHTINNSYKLANEAALRYEDLRVVHDFCTGFDAARYRAGHRDVAQFRRDMAMLKSWQDDLSDMTAGQDVGCLHVSLTRMHHQLAGTLNQALEVLRQLLTVAAHKEALRVLDTFQSLAA
;
A
#
# COMPACT_ATOMS: atom_id res chain seq x y z
N MET A 1 10.14 50.71 -27.71
CA MET A 1 11.52 50.23 -27.46
C MET A 1 11.45 48.80 -26.94
N THR A 2 11.39 47.84 -27.85
CA THR A 2 11.27 46.39 -27.57
C THR A 2 12.40 45.69 -28.31
N SER A 3 13.62 45.98 -27.89
CA SER A 3 14.82 45.34 -28.41
C SER A 3 15.70 44.96 -27.23
N LEU A 4 16.11 43.68 -27.19
CA LEU A 4 17.14 43.10 -26.34
C LEU A 4 16.72 42.49 -24.98
N LEU A 5 15.80 41.52 -25.00
CA LEU A 5 15.85 40.41 -24.03
C LEU A 5 16.71 39.23 -24.51
N VAL A 6 17.27 39.30 -25.73
CA VAL A 6 18.07 38.23 -26.35
C VAL A 6 19.56 38.28 -25.95
N GLY A 7 20.01 39.35 -25.26
CA GLY A 7 21.45 39.57 -24.96
C GLY A 7 21.82 39.75 -23.49
N PHE A 8 20.87 39.71 -22.55
CA PHE A 8 21.17 39.94 -21.14
C PHE A 8 21.78 38.69 -20.50
N ARG A 9 23.12 38.62 -20.51
CA ARG A 9 23.92 37.49 -19.99
C ARG A 9 23.49 37.00 -18.60
N PRO A 10 23.15 37.88 -17.63
CA PRO A 10 22.65 37.43 -16.32
C PRO A 10 21.34 36.65 -16.40
N LEU A 11 20.41 37.05 -17.27
CA LEU A 11 19.11 36.39 -17.43
C LEU A 11 19.26 35.05 -18.17
N GLN A 12 20.16 34.97 -19.13
CA GLN A 12 20.51 33.70 -19.78
C GLN A 12 21.18 32.72 -18.80
N LYS A 13 22.07 33.21 -17.93
CA LYS A 13 22.69 32.41 -16.86
C LYS A 13 21.64 31.93 -15.85
N ALA A 14 20.74 32.80 -15.42
CA ALA A 14 19.64 32.46 -14.53
C ALA A 14 18.71 31.40 -15.16
N ARG A 15 18.37 31.56 -16.44
CA ARG A 15 17.54 30.58 -17.17
C ARG A 15 18.19 29.19 -17.20
N LEU A 16 19.49 29.12 -17.51
CA LEU A 16 20.23 27.86 -17.52
C LEU A 16 20.31 27.24 -16.11
N ALA A 17 20.53 28.05 -15.08
CA ALA A 17 20.54 27.60 -13.69
C ALA A 17 19.18 27.04 -13.26
N VAL A 18 18.08 27.72 -13.57
CA VAL A 18 16.72 27.25 -13.28
C VAL A 18 16.43 25.94 -14.01
N ALA A 19 16.76 25.85 -15.30
CA ALA A 19 16.57 24.62 -16.07
C ALA A 19 17.37 23.44 -15.46
N HIS A 20 18.59 23.71 -14.99
CA HIS A 20 19.40 22.71 -14.30
C HIS A 20 18.78 22.28 -12.96
N THR A 21 18.31 23.21 -12.13
CA THR A 21 17.65 22.92 -10.86
C THR A 21 16.38 22.10 -11.05
N ILE A 22 15.55 22.43 -12.05
CA ILE A 22 14.35 21.67 -12.38
C ILE A 22 14.73 20.25 -12.78
N ASN A 23 15.69 20.09 -13.69
CA ASN A 23 16.11 18.76 -14.15
C ASN A 23 16.68 17.91 -13.00
N ASN A 24 17.47 18.51 -12.11
CA ASN A 24 17.98 17.82 -10.93
C ASN A 24 16.84 17.44 -9.96
N SER A 25 15.84 18.30 -9.79
CA SER A 25 14.67 18.00 -8.95
C SER A 25 13.90 16.80 -9.48
N TYR A 26 13.74 16.66 -10.80
CA TYR A 26 13.13 15.47 -11.40
C TYR A 26 13.95 14.19 -11.20
N LYS A 27 15.28 14.27 -11.30
CA LYS A 27 16.15 13.11 -11.02
C LYS A 27 16.02 12.64 -9.58
N LEU A 28 16.11 13.58 -8.64
CA LEU A 28 15.97 13.28 -7.22
C LEU A 28 14.55 12.78 -6.90
N ALA A 29 13.51 13.32 -7.55
CA ALA A 29 12.14 12.85 -7.36
C ALA A 29 11.97 11.41 -7.86
N ASN A 30 12.62 11.04 -8.96
CA ASN A 30 12.64 9.67 -9.46
C ASN A 30 13.37 8.72 -8.49
N GLU A 31 14.53 9.13 -7.95
CA GLU A 31 15.25 8.36 -6.93
C GLU A 31 14.42 8.21 -5.64
N ALA A 32 13.75 9.28 -5.23
CA ALA A 32 12.83 9.25 -4.09
C ALA A 32 11.68 8.26 -4.32
N ALA A 33 11.18 8.17 -5.56
CA ALA A 33 10.11 7.26 -5.94
C ALA A 33 10.52 5.78 -5.92
N LEU A 34 11.79 5.46 -6.20
CA LEU A 34 12.30 4.07 -6.17
C LEU A 34 12.19 3.43 -4.78
N ARG A 35 12.16 4.22 -3.71
CA ARG A 35 11.95 3.72 -2.34
C ARG A 35 10.57 3.12 -2.13
N TYR A 36 9.60 3.40 -3.01
CA TYR A 36 8.26 2.82 -2.95
C TYR A 36 8.13 1.53 -3.76
N GLU A 37 9.20 1.09 -4.44
CA GLU A 37 9.19 -0.19 -5.18
C GLU A 37 8.98 -1.39 -4.24
N ASP A 38 9.40 -1.29 -2.98
CA ASP A 38 9.16 -2.34 -1.97
C ASP A 38 7.65 -2.54 -1.70
N LEU A 39 6.82 -1.51 -1.90
CA LEU A 39 5.36 -1.60 -1.81
C LEU A 39 4.71 -2.26 -3.02
N ARG A 40 5.47 -2.59 -4.06
CA ARG A 40 4.93 -3.20 -5.28
C ARG A 40 4.22 -4.51 -4.99
N VAL A 41 4.75 -5.32 -4.07
CA VAL A 41 4.10 -6.57 -3.64
C VAL A 41 2.74 -6.29 -3.00
N VAL A 42 2.64 -5.24 -2.19
CA VAL A 42 1.38 -4.81 -1.54
C VAL A 42 0.39 -4.30 -2.60
N HIS A 43 0.87 -3.53 -3.56
CA HIS A 43 0.08 -3.03 -4.69
C HIS A 43 -0.47 -4.19 -5.55
N ASP A 44 0.38 -5.14 -5.93
CA ASP A 44 0.00 -6.29 -6.76
C ASP A 44 -1.02 -7.18 -6.01
N PHE A 45 -0.87 -7.34 -4.70
CA PHE A 45 -1.90 -7.96 -3.87
C PHE A 45 -3.21 -7.17 -3.90
N CYS A 46 -3.18 -5.87 -3.63
CA CYS A 46 -4.40 -5.06 -3.54
C CYS A 46 -5.16 -4.98 -4.86
N THR A 47 -4.46 -4.96 -5.99
CA THR A 47 -5.07 -4.94 -7.32
C THR A 47 -5.65 -6.30 -7.73
N GLY A 48 -5.04 -7.40 -7.26
CA GLY A 48 -5.51 -8.77 -7.53
C GLY A 48 -6.46 -9.35 -6.48
N PHE A 49 -6.68 -8.67 -5.35
CA PHE A 49 -7.47 -9.21 -4.25
C PHE A 49 -8.96 -9.23 -4.58
N ASP A 50 -9.54 -10.42 -4.53
CA ASP A 50 -10.98 -10.65 -4.66
C ASP A 50 -11.50 -11.35 -3.39
N ALA A 51 -12.30 -10.62 -2.61
CA ALA A 51 -12.91 -11.10 -1.38
C ALA A 51 -13.84 -12.30 -1.60
N ALA A 52 -14.58 -12.35 -2.70
CA ALA A 52 -15.51 -13.45 -2.99
C ALA A 52 -14.74 -14.73 -3.32
N ARG A 53 -13.71 -14.62 -4.16
CA ARG A 53 -12.80 -15.73 -4.46
C ARG A 53 -12.05 -16.19 -3.21
N TYR A 54 -11.61 -15.27 -2.37
CA TYR A 54 -10.92 -15.59 -1.12
C TYR A 54 -11.82 -16.39 -0.17
N ARG A 55 -13.11 -16.02 -0.05
CA ARG A 55 -14.11 -16.73 0.76
C ARG A 55 -14.48 -18.12 0.22
N ALA A 56 -14.50 -18.29 -1.11
CA ALA A 56 -14.85 -19.56 -1.74
C ALA A 56 -13.76 -20.63 -1.59
N GLY A 57 -12.50 -20.22 -1.40
CA GLY A 57 -11.38 -21.14 -1.20
C GLY A 57 -11.46 -21.89 0.13
N HIS A 58 -11.26 -23.20 0.11
CA HIS A 58 -11.07 -23.97 1.33
C HIS A 58 -9.68 -23.67 1.92
N ARG A 59 -9.64 -23.08 3.11
CA ARG A 59 -8.41 -22.76 3.84
C ARG A 59 -8.52 -23.25 5.28
N ASP A 60 -7.37 -23.64 5.82
CA ASP A 60 -7.23 -24.08 7.21
C ASP A 60 -6.89 -22.91 8.15
N VAL A 61 -7.12 -23.09 9.45
CA VAL A 61 -6.86 -22.08 10.49
C VAL A 61 -5.40 -21.64 10.51
N ALA A 62 -4.47 -22.56 10.25
CA ALA A 62 -3.05 -22.26 10.11
C ALA A 62 -2.76 -21.32 8.91
N GLN A 63 -3.52 -21.44 7.83
CA GLN A 63 -3.42 -20.54 6.68
C GLN A 63 -3.94 -19.14 7.04
N PHE A 64 -5.09 -19.04 7.72
CA PHE A 64 -5.62 -17.74 8.14
C PHE A 64 -4.66 -16.99 9.05
N ARG A 65 -3.99 -17.68 10.00
CA ARG A 65 -2.97 -17.06 10.85
C ARG A 65 -1.79 -16.49 10.05
N ARG A 66 -1.29 -17.26 9.07
CA ARG A 66 -0.18 -16.80 8.21
C ARG A 66 -0.59 -15.59 7.37
N ASP A 67 -1.75 -15.67 6.72
CA ASP A 67 -2.26 -14.60 5.87
C ASP A 67 -2.51 -13.32 6.70
N MET A 68 -3.07 -13.45 7.91
CA MET A 68 -3.31 -12.32 8.79
C MET A 68 -2.02 -11.67 9.30
N ALA A 69 -0.98 -12.46 9.61
CA ALA A 69 0.32 -11.95 9.99
C ALA A 69 0.99 -11.17 8.84
N MET A 70 0.91 -11.71 7.62
CA MET A 70 1.44 -11.06 6.41
C MET A 70 0.70 -9.75 6.09
N LEU A 71 -0.63 -9.74 6.16
CA LEU A 71 -1.40 -8.50 5.95
C LEU A 71 -1.08 -7.45 7.00
N LYS A 72 -0.86 -7.87 8.25
CA LYS A 72 -0.48 -6.96 9.32
C LYS A 72 0.93 -6.38 9.10
N SER A 73 1.91 -7.20 8.72
CA SER A 73 3.25 -6.67 8.42
C SER A 73 3.20 -5.64 7.29
N TRP A 74 2.39 -5.88 6.25
CA TRP A 74 2.21 -4.90 5.18
C TRP A 74 1.50 -3.62 5.62
N GLN A 75 0.61 -3.67 6.61
CA GLN A 75 0.03 -2.46 7.19
C GLN A 75 1.06 -1.67 8.00
N ASP A 76 1.92 -2.36 8.74
CA ASP A 76 2.99 -1.75 9.51
C ASP A 76 4.00 -1.09 8.54
N ASP A 77 4.44 -1.81 7.50
CA ASP A 77 5.32 -1.29 6.43
C ASP A 77 4.72 -0.06 5.75
N LEU A 78 3.43 -0.08 5.44
CA LEU A 78 2.74 1.05 4.81
C LEU A 78 2.67 2.27 5.74
N SER A 79 2.48 2.05 7.05
CA SER A 79 2.35 3.10 8.06
C SER A 79 3.69 3.76 8.41
N ASP A 80 4.78 2.99 8.38
CA ASP A 80 6.14 3.48 8.63
C ASP A 80 6.64 4.37 7.47
N MET A 81 6.07 4.22 6.27
CA MET A 81 6.45 5.04 5.13
C MET A 81 5.90 6.46 5.21
N THR A 82 6.79 7.43 5.02
CA THR A 82 6.40 8.85 4.96
C THR A 82 5.53 9.12 3.74
N ALA A 83 4.32 9.64 3.96
CA ALA A 83 3.28 9.86 2.94
C ALA A 83 3.62 10.95 1.89
N GLY A 84 4.80 11.55 1.97
CA GLY A 84 5.33 12.45 0.95
C GLY A 84 6.69 13.02 1.33
N GLN A 85 7.42 13.53 0.35
CA GLN A 85 8.70 14.18 0.54
C GLN A 85 8.86 15.36 -0.42
N ASP A 86 9.41 16.46 0.10
CA ASP A 86 9.87 17.58 -0.73
C ASP A 86 11.24 17.27 -1.31
N VAL A 87 11.36 17.45 -2.63
CA VAL A 87 12.55 17.13 -3.40
C VAL A 87 12.87 18.28 -4.35
N GLY A 88 13.87 19.09 -3.98
CA GLY A 88 14.23 20.29 -4.73
C GLY A 88 13.05 21.26 -4.80
N CYS A 89 12.53 21.50 -6.01
CA CYS A 89 11.35 22.34 -6.22
C CYS A 89 10.03 21.55 -6.40
N LEU A 90 10.03 20.24 -6.15
CA LEU A 90 8.88 19.35 -6.35
C LEU A 90 8.45 18.73 -5.02
N HIS A 91 7.15 18.43 -4.90
CA HIS A 91 6.60 17.63 -3.80
C HIS A 91 6.14 16.28 -4.35
N VAL A 92 6.70 15.18 -3.83
CA VAL A 92 6.28 13.82 -4.17
C VAL A 92 5.29 13.36 -3.11
N SER A 93 4.01 13.23 -3.47
CA SER A 93 2.94 12.81 -2.56
C SER A 93 2.48 11.39 -2.83
N LEU A 94 2.21 10.65 -1.75
CA LEU A 94 1.73 9.26 -1.79
C LEU A 94 0.45 9.08 -1.00
N THR A 95 -0.09 10.16 -0.44
CA THR A 95 -1.26 10.14 0.43
C THR A 95 -2.41 9.36 -0.20
N ARG A 96 -2.65 9.55 -1.50
CA ARG A 96 -3.72 8.85 -2.24
C ARG A 96 -3.45 7.35 -2.37
N MET A 97 -2.22 6.98 -2.75
CA MET A 97 -1.83 5.57 -2.89
C MET A 97 -1.92 4.86 -1.54
N HIS A 98 -1.39 5.49 -0.50
CA HIS A 98 -1.45 4.99 0.88
C HIS A 98 -2.90 4.73 1.31
N HIS A 99 -3.81 5.70 1.10
CA HIS A 99 -5.22 5.51 1.45
C HIS A 99 -5.87 4.33 0.70
N GLN A 100 -5.57 4.18 -0.59
CA GLN A 100 -6.13 3.10 -1.40
C GLN A 100 -5.62 1.72 -0.96
N LEU A 101 -4.32 1.58 -0.73
CA LEU A 101 -3.70 0.34 -0.28
C LEU A 101 -4.16 -0.02 1.14
N ALA A 102 -4.13 0.95 2.07
CA ALA A 102 -4.62 0.75 3.44
C ALA A 102 -6.09 0.30 3.47
N GLY A 103 -6.94 0.92 2.65
CA GLY A 103 -8.36 0.54 2.53
C GLY A 103 -8.53 -0.92 2.09
N THR A 104 -7.78 -1.36 1.09
CA THR A 104 -7.86 -2.72 0.55
C THR A 104 -7.30 -3.75 1.54
N LEU A 105 -6.18 -3.45 2.22
CA LEU A 105 -5.62 -4.31 3.27
C LEU A 105 -6.59 -4.48 4.45
N ASN A 106 -7.24 -3.38 4.87
CA ASN A 106 -8.28 -3.44 5.91
C ASN A 106 -9.46 -4.32 5.48
N GLN A 107 -9.91 -4.18 4.23
CA GLN A 107 -10.97 -5.04 3.71
C GLN A 107 -10.57 -6.53 3.70
N ALA A 108 -9.33 -6.85 3.31
CA ALA A 108 -8.82 -8.21 3.33
C ALA A 108 -8.77 -8.79 4.76
N LEU A 109 -8.31 -8.00 5.74
CA LEU A 109 -8.31 -8.38 7.15
C LEU A 109 -9.72 -8.62 7.70
N GLU A 110 -10.69 -7.78 7.32
CA GLU A 110 -12.10 -7.98 7.72
C GLU A 110 -12.67 -9.28 7.16
N VAL A 111 -12.38 -9.61 5.90
CA VAL A 111 -12.78 -10.89 5.29
C VAL A 111 -12.18 -12.07 6.05
N LEU A 112 -10.90 -11.99 6.41
CA LEU A 112 -10.20 -12.99 7.21
C LEU A 112 -10.83 -13.16 8.60
N ARG A 113 -11.14 -12.06 9.29
CA ARG A 113 -11.82 -12.08 10.60
C ARG A 113 -13.15 -12.82 10.52
N GLN A 114 -13.97 -12.49 9.52
CA GLN A 114 -15.27 -13.14 9.30
C GLN A 114 -15.14 -14.65 9.07
N LEU A 115 -14.19 -15.06 8.21
CA LEU A 115 -13.95 -16.47 7.92
C LEU A 115 -13.48 -17.24 9.15
N LEU A 116 -12.60 -16.63 9.96
CA LEU A 116 -12.12 -17.23 11.20
C LEU A 116 -13.26 -17.40 12.22
N THR A 117 -14.14 -16.41 12.36
CA THR A 117 -15.33 -16.51 13.23
C THR A 117 -16.26 -17.63 12.78
N VAL A 118 -16.50 -17.77 11.48
CA VAL A 118 -17.33 -18.87 10.94
C VAL A 118 -16.68 -20.22 11.19
N ALA A 119 -15.37 -20.35 10.99
CA ALA A 119 -14.63 -21.58 11.27
C ALA A 119 -14.70 -21.95 12.76
N ALA A 120 -14.46 -21.00 13.66
CA ALA A 120 -14.55 -21.20 15.10
C ALA A 120 -15.98 -21.60 15.54
N HIS A 121 -17.01 -20.98 14.96
CA HIS A 121 -18.39 -21.32 15.25
C HIS A 121 -18.74 -22.76 14.82
N LYS A 122 -18.31 -23.17 13.63
CA LYS A 122 -18.50 -24.56 13.15
C LYS A 122 -17.83 -25.58 14.06
N GLU A 123 -16.62 -25.29 14.52
CA GLU A 123 -15.90 -26.20 15.42
C GLU A 123 -16.58 -26.28 16.80
N ALA A 124 -17.04 -25.14 17.34
CA ALA A 124 -17.79 -25.12 18.59
C ALA A 124 -19.09 -25.94 18.50
N LEU A 125 -19.83 -25.84 17.39
CA LEU A 125 -21.03 -26.64 17.15
C LEU A 125 -20.71 -28.13 17.04
N ARG A 126 -19.62 -28.50 16.37
CA ARG A 126 -19.16 -29.89 16.27
C ARG A 126 -18.85 -30.49 17.64
N VAL A 127 -18.14 -29.74 18.49
CA VAL A 127 -17.82 -30.16 19.85
C VAL A 127 -19.10 -30.32 20.69
N LEU A 128 -20.04 -29.36 20.58
CA LEU A 128 -21.32 -29.43 21.27
C LEU A 128 -22.12 -30.68 20.86
N ASP A 129 -22.22 -30.98 19.57
CA ASP A 129 -22.92 -32.16 19.04
C ASP A 129 -22.26 -33.46 19.55
N THR A 130 -20.92 -33.49 19.62
CA THR A 130 -20.18 -34.63 20.19
C THR A 130 -20.54 -34.82 21.66
N PHE A 131 -20.58 -33.76 22.47
CA PHE A 131 -20.97 -33.85 23.88
C PHE A 131 -22.44 -34.28 24.06
N GLN A 132 -23.34 -33.79 23.21
CA GLN A 132 -24.75 -34.17 23.24
C GLN A 132 -24.94 -35.65 22.89
N SER A 133 -24.19 -36.16 21.92
CA SER A 133 -24.22 -37.58 21.54
C SER A 133 -23.63 -38.52 22.60
N LEU A 134 -22.73 -38.03 23.46
CA LEU A 134 -22.15 -38.79 24.59
C LEU A 134 -23.04 -38.77 25.85
N ALA A 135 -23.98 -37.83 25.94
CA ALA A 135 -24.91 -37.70 27.05
C ALA A 135 -26.25 -38.42 26.82
N ALA A 136 -26.45 -38.97 25.61
CA ALA A 136 -27.59 -39.81 25.22
C ALA A 136 -27.23 -41.30 25.30
#